data_AF-A0A1F5FGP6-F1
#
_entry.id   AF-A0A1F5FGP6-F1
#
_cell.length_a   1.000
_cell.length_b   1.000
_cell.length_c   1.000
_cell.angle_alpha   90.00
_cell.angle_beta   90.00
_cell.angle_gamma   90.00
#
_symmetry.space_group_name_H-M   'P 1'
#
loop_
_entity.id
_entity.type
_entity.pdbx_description
1 polymer ?
#
loop_
_entity_poly.entity_id
_entity_poly.type
_entity_poly.pdbx_seq_one_letter_code
_entity_poly.pdbx_strand_id
1 'polypeptide(L)'
;MSISFTLINKTSKTRNVGEVVEAFTDAVDANYTQSEKEGYVTSQGKSCLSVLFRSDELASVSQQDSRVQNIKVQDSNLVLVKKVLGSEGVKDLVSMIGGATSPFVVLELTSLISGLDKRPPWTVADNQLVFPVGMLGPYFKSMPNSPYKDNSKGLDFAKDYPDTDVSTIATAYFDKFTREGKLQDMTNPDVSSLMHFTTVVTPKENSLQFSFLQNQMMAVRYFFEPDIAFTNNEFVMRSMRHSLYPEQDIPLKGRLGFYQTTIPLS
;
A
#
# COMPACT_ATOMS: atom_id res chain seq x y z
N MET A 1 -3.97 8.44 9.69
CA MET A 1 -2.70 7.67 9.72
C MET A 1 -2.76 6.62 8.62
N SER A 2 -1.63 6.26 8.01
CA SER A 2 -1.56 5.22 6.98
C SER A 2 -0.29 4.39 7.19
N ILE A 3 -0.40 3.07 7.13
CA ILE A 3 0.71 2.12 7.25
C ILE A 3 0.74 1.28 5.98
N SER A 4 1.86 1.26 5.29
CA SER A 4 2.12 0.32 4.20
C SER A 4 3.08 -0.75 4.67
N PHE A 5 2.91 -1.95 4.16
CA PHE A 5 3.90 -3.00 4.27
C PHE A 5 3.89 -3.81 2.99
N THR A 6 5.02 -3.91 2.31
CA THR A 6 5.20 -4.80 1.17
C THR A 6 6.26 -5.83 1.51
N LEU A 7 5.93 -7.11 1.31
CA LEU A 7 6.82 -8.25 1.44
C LEU A 7 6.99 -8.91 0.08
N ILE A 8 8.22 -9.16 -0.35
CA ILE A 8 8.56 -9.82 -1.61
C ILE A 8 9.59 -10.89 -1.33
N ASN A 9 9.28 -12.15 -1.64
CA ASN A 9 10.26 -13.23 -1.54
C ASN A 9 11.17 -13.25 -2.78
N LYS A 10 12.49 -13.13 -2.57
CA LYS A 10 13.48 -13.13 -3.67
C LYS A 10 13.81 -14.53 -4.21
N THR A 11 13.48 -15.58 -3.45
CA THR A 11 13.93 -16.97 -3.71
C THR A 11 12.88 -17.81 -4.43
N SER A 12 11.85 -17.18 -5.01
CA SER A 12 10.73 -17.85 -5.70
C SER A 12 9.82 -18.68 -4.78
N LYS A 13 10.02 -18.60 -3.46
CA LYS A 13 9.14 -19.26 -2.49
C LYS A 13 7.91 -18.40 -2.23
N THR A 14 6.77 -19.05 -2.08
CA THR A 14 5.53 -18.35 -1.74
C THR A 14 5.36 -18.23 -0.22
N ARG A 15 4.70 -17.15 0.22
CA ARG A 15 4.28 -16.92 1.61
C ARG A 15 2.79 -17.20 1.73
N ASN A 16 2.37 -17.80 2.84
CA ASN A 16 0.95 -17.83 3.18
C ASN A 16 0.46 -16.39 3.41
N VAL A 17 -0.55 -15.97 2.66
CA VAL A 17 -1.04 -14.58 2.71
C VAL A 17 -1.73 -14.29 4.05
N GLY A 18 -2.46 -15.26 4.60
CA GLY A 18 -3.12 -15.14 5.90
C GLY A 18 -2.13 -14.92 7.04
N GLU A 19 -1.06 -15.72 7.10
CA GLU A 19 0.01 -15.56 8.11
C GLU A 19 0.66 -14.17 8.08
N VAL A 20 0.89 -13.62 6.88
CA VAL A 20 1.46 -12.27 6.73
C VAL A 20 0.48 -11.19 7.20
N VAL A 21 -0.83 -11.38 6.94
CA VAL A 21 -1.88 -10.45 7.40
C VAL A 21 -2.02 -10.49 8.92
N GLU A 22 -2.05 -11.67 9.54
CA GLU A 22 -2.11 -11.82 10.99
C GLU A 22 -0.91 -11.18 11.68
N ALA A 23 0.31 -11.50 11.20
CA ALA A 23 1.53 -10.92 11.74
C ALA A 23 1.52 -9.38 11.64
N PHE A 24 0.98 -8.83 10.55
CA PHE A 24 0.88 -7.38 10.36
C PHE A 24 -0.12 -6.76 11.31
N THR A 25 -1.28 -7.36 11.50
CA THR A 25 -2.27 -6.85 12.46
C THR A 25 -1.77 -6.92 13.89
N ASP A 26 -1.10 -8.01 14.28
CA ASP A 26 -0.50 -8.15 15.60
C ASP A 26 0.60 -7.10 15.82
N ALA A 27 1.41 -6.85 14.80
CA ALA A 27 2.44 -5.81 14.83
C ALA A 27 1.84 -4.41 15.01
N VAL A 28 0.71 -4.12 14.37
CA VAL A 28 -0.01 -2.86 14.60
C VAL A 28 -0.60 -2.85 16.02
N ASP A 29 -1.25 -3.91 16.46
CA ASP A 29 -1.91 -3.94 17.77
C ASP A 29 -0.94 -3.81 18.94
N ALA A 30 0.27 -4.36 18.81
CA ALA A 30 1.31 -4.30 19.83
C ALA A 30 2.02 -2.94 19.93
N ASN A 31 2.08 -2.16 18.84
CA ASN A 31 2.89 -0.93 18.79
C ASN A 31 2.10 0.37 18.91
N TYR A 32 0.76 0.31 18.93
CA TYR A 32 -0.10 1.48 19.07
C TYR A 32 -0.94 1.39 20.36
N THR A 33 -1.08 2.51 21.04
CA THR A 33 -1.93 2.64 22.25
C THR A 33 -3.40 2.41 21.90
N GLN A 34 -4.23 2.12 22.92
CA GLN A 34 -5.66 1.93 22.70
C GLN A 34 -6.34 3.18 22.13
N SER A 35 -5.99 4.38 22.59
CA SER A 35 -6.53 5.65 22.07
C SER A 35 -6.11 5.93 20.64
N GLU A 36 -4.89 5.57 20.27
CA GLU A 36 -4.43 5.57 18.88
C GLU A 36 -5.28 4.57 18.07
N LYS A 37 -5.36 3.31 18.51
CA LYS A 37 -6.17 2.28 17.83
C LYS A 37 -7.65 2.66 17.69
N GLU A 38 -8.26 3.32 18.67
CA GLU A 38 -9.64 3.80 18.59
C GLU A 38 -9.84 4.91 17.55
N GLY A 39 -8.80 5.66 17.22
CA GLY A 39 -8.82 6.61 16.13
C GLY A 39 -8.75 5.96 14.74
N TYR A 40 -8.15 4.76 14.62
CA TYR A 40 -7.64 4.29 13.31
C TYR A 40 -7.76 2.78 13.01
N VAL A 41 -7.98 1.90 13.99
CA VAL A 41 -7.91 0.42 13.83
C VAL A 41 -9.17 -0.25 14.39
N THR A 42 -9.60 0.13 15.60
CA THR A 42 -10.67 -0.54 16.34
C THR A 42 -12.00 0.18 16.28
N SER A 43 -12.05 1.43 15.83
CA SER A 43 -13.34 2.10 15.59
C SER A 43 -13.96 1.63 14.28
N GLN A 44 -15.14 1.01 14.41
CA GLN A 44 -15.90 0.49 13.30
C GLN A 44 -16.08 1.54 12.20
N GLY A 45 -15.71 1.17 10.97
CA GLY A 45 -15.92 2.02 9.80
C GLY A 45 -14.92 3.18 9.66
N LYS A 46 -13.85 3.24 10.45
CA LYS A 46 -12.84 4.31 10.35
C LYS A 46 -11.55 3.90 9.67
N SER A 47 -11.39 2.64 9.27
CA SER A 47 -10.22 2.20 8.52
C SER A 47 -10.47 1.04 7.59
N CYS A 48 -9.57 0.91 6.62
CA CYS A 48 -9.58 -0.13 5.62
C CYS A 48 -8.18 -0.75 5.53
N LEU A 49 -8.12 -2.08 5.61
CA LEU A 49 -6.96 -2.89 5.26
C LEU A 49 -7.12 -3.38 3.82
N SER A 50 -6.20 -3.03 2.95
CA SER A 50 -6.09 -3.54 1.59
C SER A 50 -4.98 -4.59 1.51
N VAL A 51 -5.25 -5.72 0.87
CA VAL A 51 -4.33 -6.85 0.72
C VAL A 51 -4.23 -7.21 -0.76
N LEU A 52 -3.07 -6.99 -1.38
CA LEU A 52 -2.79 -7.39 -2.76
C LEU A 52 -1.77 -8.52 -2.79
N PHE A 53 -2.08 -9.57 -3.56
CA PHE A 53 -1.23 -10.72 -3.75
C PHE A 53 -1.48 -11.37 -5.11
N ARG A 54 -0.58 -12.25 -5.54
CA ARG A 54 -0.77 -13.09 -6.73
C ARG A 54 -1.58 -14.32 -6.35
N SER A 55 -2.60 -14.65 -7.13
CA SER A 55 -3.38 -15.88 -6.97
C SER A 55 -4.17 -16.16 -8.25
N ASP A 56 -4.26 -17.42 -8.65
CA ASP A 56 -4.94 -17.81 -9.89
C ASP A 56 -6.44 -17.54 -9.84
N GLU A 57 -7.10 -17.73 -8.68
CA GLU A 57 -8.46 -17.27 -8.36
C GLU A 57 -8.79 -17.51 -6.87
N LEU A 58 -9.50 -16.60 -6.19
CA LEU A 58 -10.17 -16.92 -4.92
C LEU A 58 -11.46 -17.66 -5.23
N ALA A 59 -11.40 -18.98 -5.32
CA ALA A 59 -12.47 -19.86 -5.83
C ALA A 59 -13.83 -19.82 -5.06
N SER A 60 -13.95 -19.03 -3.98
CA SER A 60 -15.09 -19.10 -3.06
C SER A 60 -15.72 -17.75 -2.67
N VAL A 61 -15.19 -16.61 -3.12
CA VAL A 61 -15.80 -15.32 -2.78
C VAL A 61 -16.78 -14.91 -3.87
N SER A 62 -18.06 -14.83 -3.52
CA SER A 62 -19.11 -14.41 -4.45
C SER A 62 -18.73 -13.10 -5.14
N GLN A 63 -18.81 -13.05 -6.47
CA GLN A 63 -18.53 -11.86 -7.29
C GLN A 63 -19.36 -10.60 -6.92
N GLN A 64 -20.30 -10.71 -5.97
CA GLN A 64 -21.10 -9.61 -5.45
C GLN A 64 -20.44 -8.85 -4.29
N ASP A 65 -19.33 -9.36 -3.74
CA ASP A 65 -18.57 -8.62 -2.73
C ASP A 65 -17.59 -7.66 -3.39
N SER A 66 -17.97 -6.37 -3.49
CA SER A 66 -17.15 -5.31 -4.10
C SER A 66 -15.77 -5.10 -3.44
N ARG A 67 -15.53 -5.78 -2.31
CA ARG A 67 -14.28 -5.81 -1.57
C ARG A 67 -13.22 -6.73 -2.17
N VAL A 68 -13.60 -7.71 -2.98
CA VAL A 68 -12.65 -8.62 -3.66
C VAL A 68 -12.60 -8.28 -5.14
N GLN A 69 -11.40 -8.05 -5.64
CA GLN A 69 -11.19 -7.62 -7.02
C GLN A 69 -10.09 -8.48 -7.65
N ASN A 70 -10.46 -9.19 -8.71
CA ASN A 70 -9.51 -9.89 -9.56
C ASN A 70 -8.99 -8.92 -10.60
N ILE A 71 -7.68 -8.72 -10.62
CA ILE A 71 -6.98 -7.80 -11.50
C ILE A 71 -6.11 -8.65 -12.42
N LYS A 72 -6.47 -8.68 -13.69
CA LYS A 72 -5.64 -9.34 -14.70
C LYS A 72 -4.58 -8.38 -15.20
N VAL A 73 -3.32 -8.75 -14.99
CA VAL A 73 -2.15 -7.99 -15.39
C VAL A 73 -1.30 -8.89 -16.31
N GLN A 74 -1.47 -8.74 -17.62
CA GLN A 74 -0.92 -9.67 -18.62
C GLN A 74 -1.32 -11.13 -18.32
N ASP A 75 -0.34 -12.00 -18.06
CA ASP A 75 -0.51 -13.42 -17.72
C ASP A 75 -0.61 -13.67 -16.20
N SER A 76 -0.57 -12.61 -15.38
CA SER A 76 -0.72 -12.72 -13.92
C SER A 76 -2.11 -12.36 -13.45
N ASN A 77 -2.66 -13.22 -12.60
CA ASN A 77 -3.86 -12.92 -11.82
C ASN A 77 -3.42 -12.36 -10.46
N LEU A 78 -3.79 -11.11 -10.21
CA LEU A 78 -3.65 -10.47 -8.91
C LEU A 78 -5.01 -10.40 -8.25
N VAL A 79 -5.03 -10.56 -6.93
CA VAL A 79 -6.23 -10.44 -6.11
C VAL A 79 -6.00 -9.31 -5.14
N LEU A 80 -6.91 -8.34 -5.14
CA LEU A 80 -7.02 -7.31 -4.12
C LEU A 80 -8.23 -7.60 -3.24
N VAL A 81 -8.00 -7.68 -1.92
CA VAL A 81 -9.07 -7.76 -0.93
C VAL A 81 -9.04 -6.51 -0.05
N LYS A 82 -10.18 -5.85 0.11
CA LYS A 82 -10.34 -4.67 0.98
C LYS A 82 -11.25 -4.98 2.15
N LYS A 83 -10.75 -4.86 3.37
CA LYS A 83 -11.53 -5.06 4.59
C LYS A 83 -11.67 -3.75 5.36
N VAL A 84 -12.90 -3.27 5.50
CA VAL A 84 -13.21 -2.26 6.53
C VAL A 84 -13.09 -2.93 7.89
N LEU A 85 -12.24 -2.37 8.76
CA LEU A 85 -12.05 -2.91 10.10
C LEU A 85 -13.27 -2.57 10.97
N GLY A 86 -13.69 -3.56 11.75
CA GLY A 86 -14.81 -3.49 12.68
C GLY A 86 -14.48 -4.30 13.93
N SER A 87 -15.48 -4.57 14.77
CA SER A 87 -15.30 -5.31 16.02
C SER A 87 -14.71 -6.72 15.84
N GLU A 88 -14.94 -7.34 14.69
CA GLU A 88 -14.43 -8.68 14.36
C GLU A 88 -12.96 -8.68 13.86
N GLY A 89 -12.37 -7.50 13.67
CA GLY A 89 -10.99 -7.36 13.19
C GLY A 89 -10.80 -7.90 11.77
N VAL A 90 -9.80 -8.78 11.61
CA VAL A 90 -9.38 -9.40 10.34
C VAL A 90 -9.63 -10.90 10.25
N LYS A 91 -10.33 -11.52 11.21
CA LYS A 91 -10.49 -12.98 11.26
C LYS A 91 -11.19 -13.56 10.02
N ASP A 92 -12.23 -12.88 9.55
CA ASP A 92 -12.94 -13.24 8.33
C ASP A 92 -12.06 -13.08 7.08
N LEU A 93 -11.27 -12.01 7.02
CA LEU A 93 -10.29 -11.78 5.97
C LEU A 93 -9.22 -12.88 5.95
N VAL A 94 -8.65 -13.24 7.09
CA VAL A 94 -7.65 -14.30 7.20
C VAL A 94 -8.26 -15.65 6.81
N SER A 95 -9.48 -15.96 7.28
CA SER A 95 -10.17 -17.17 6.86
C SER A 95 -10.42 -17.22 5.35
N MET A 96 -10.65 -16.06 4.72
CA MET A 96 -10.87 -15.95 3.27
C MET A 96 -9.58 -16.18 2.46
N ILE A 97 -8.44 -15.66 2.92
CA ILE A 97 -7.17 -15.67 2.17
C ILE A 97 -6.12 -16.66 2.71
N GLY A 98 -6.41 -17.36 3.80
CA GLY A 98 -5.44 -18.21 4.51
C GLY A 98 -4.97 -19.44 3.73
N GLY A 99 -5.70 -19.83 2.67
CA GLY A 99 -5.25 -20.86 1.73
C GLY A 99 -4.38 -20.31 0.58
N ALA A 100 -4.34 -19.00 0.39
CA ALA A 100 -3.59 -18.38 -0.69
C ALA A 100 -2.10 -18.30 -0.34
N THR A 101 -1.26 -18.61 -1.32
CA THR A 101 0.19 -18.37 -1.21
C THR A 101 0.64 -17.49 -2.35
N SER A 102 1.56 -16.56 -2.07
CA SER A 102 2.03 -15.59 -3.06
C SER A 102 3.51 -15.29 -2.89
N PRO A 103 4.27 -15.06 -3.98
CA PRO A 103 5.66 -14.59 -3.89
C PRO A 103 5.77 -13.16 -3.33
N PHE A 104 4.67 -12.41 -3.30
CA PHE A 104 4.63 -11.10 -2.65
C PHE A 104 3.29 -10.85 -1.94
N VAL A 105 3.30 -10.01 -0.92
CA VAL A 105 2.09 -9.52 -0.26
C VAL A 105 2.26 -8.02 -0.04
N VAL A 106 1.31 -7.22 -0.53
CA VAL A 106 1.22 -5.78 -0.24
C VAL A 106 0.05 -5.57 0.70
N LEU A 107 0.30 -4.95 1.84
CA LEU A 107 -0.65 -4.59 2.87
C LEU A 107 -0.70 -3.08 3.04
N GLU A 108 -1.90 -2.52 3.01
CA GLU A 108 -2.11 -1.10 3.28
C GLU A 108 -3.23 -0.90 4.27
N LEU A 109 -2.87 -0.41 5.46
CA LEU A 109 -3.82 0.00 6.48
C LEU A 109 -3.98 1.51 6.44
N THR A 110 -5.18 1.99 6.18
CA THR A 110 -5.46 3.41 6.01
C THR A 110 -6.68 3.84 6.80
N SER A 111 -6.67 5.07 7.32
CA SER A 111 -7.90 5.70 7.80
C SER A 111 -8.91 5.84 6.64
N LEU A 112 -10.17 5.51 6.90
CA LEU A 112 -11.24 5.54 5.90
C LEU A 112 -11.56 7.00 5.56
N ILE A 113 -11.09 7.43 4.40
CA ILE A 113 -11.52 8.69 3.77
C ILE A 113 -12.68 8.29 2.85
N SER A 114 -13.90 8.74 3.18
CA SER A 114 -15.19 8.43 2.53
C SER A 114 -15.13 7.61 1.24
N GLY A 115 -15.59 6.36 1.28
CA GLY A 115 -15.75 5.50 0.11
C GLY A 115 -14.50 4.73 -0.33
N LEU A 116 -13.33 4.89 0.32
CA LEU A 116 -12.07 4.19 0.02
C LEU A 116 -12.21 2.65 -0.06
N ASP A 117 -13.09 2.11 0.76
CA ASP A 117 -13.48 0.70 0.86
C ASP A 117 -14.20 0.18 -0.39
N LYS A 118 -14.88 1.08 -1.12
CA LYS A 118 -15.59 0.78 -2.38
C LYS A 118 -14.79 1.14 -3.62
N ARG A 119 -13.59 1.73 -3.46
CA ARG A 119 -12.79 2.18 -4.61
C ARG A 119 -12.08 0.99 -5.25
N PRO A 120 -12.00 0.92 -6.58
CA PRO A 120 -11.04 0.06 -7.22
C PRO A 120 -9.60 0.48 -6.86
N PRO A 121 -8.59 -0.40 -7.00
CA PRO A 121 -7.19 0.03 -7.01
C PRO A 121 -7.01 1.02 -8.15
N TRP A 122 -6.11 1.98 -7.97
CA TRP A 122 -5.79 2.92 -9.01
C TRP A 122 -5.05 2.20 -10.13
N THR A 123 -5.79 1.86 -11.18
CA THR A 123 -5.23 1.37 -12.43
C THR A 123 -4.98 2.60 -13.29
N VAL A 124 -3.72 2.98 -13.41
CA VAL A 124 -3.30 4.08 -14.30
C VAL A 124 -2.99 3.52 -15.69
N ALA A 125 -2.50 4.35 -16.62
CA ALA A 125 -2.16 3.90 -17.97
C ALA A 125 -1.24 2.64 -17.96
N ASP A 126 -1.36 1.81 -18.99
CA ASP A 126 -0.61 0.55 -19.15
C ASP A 126 -0.82 -0.52 -18.06
N ASN A 127 -1.99 -0.51 -17.39
CA ASN A 127 -2.36 -1.45 -16.33
C ASN A 127 -1.44 -1.42 -15.10
N GLN A 128 -0.75 -0.30 -14.87
CA GLN A 128 0.03 -0.12 -13.64
C GLN A 128 -0.91 0.06 -12.45
N LEU A 129 -0.61 -0.59 -11.33
CA LEU A 129 -1.35 -0.46 -10.09
C LEU A 129 -0.60 0.46 -9.13
N VAL A 130 -1.26 1.51 -8.68
CA VAL A 130 -0.71 2.49 -7.74
C VAL A 130 -1.37 2.33 -6.38
N PHE A 131 -0.55 2.12 -5.36
CA PHE A 131 -0.91 1.91 -3.97
C PHE A 131 -0.32 3.04 -3.13
N PRO A 132 -1.03 4.17 -3.00
CA PRO A 132 -0.58 5.31 -2.21
C PRO A 132 -0.84 5.07 -0.71
N VAL A 133 0.23 5.04 0.08
CA VAL A 133 0.12 5.14 1.54
C VAL A 133 0.31 6.57 1.96
N GLY A 134 -0.81 7.24 2.22
CA GLY A 134 -0.78 8.61 2.69
C GLY A 134 -2.08 9.35 2.48
N MET A 135 -2.27 10.40 3.28
CA MET A 135 -3.37 11.33 3.10
C MET A 135 -3.13 12.15 1.83
N LEU A 136 -3.92 11.90 0.79
CA LEU A 136 -3.97 12.75 -0.42
C LEU A 136 -4.76 14.03 -0.17
N GLY A 137 -5.79 13.93 0.68
CA GLY A 137 -6.66 15.03 1.09
C GLY A 137 -5.98 16.36 1.48
N PRO A 138 -4.88 16.36 2.27
CA PRO A 138 -4.19 17.59 2.66
C PRO A 138 -3.48 18.34 1.53
N TYR A 139 -3.28 17.75 0.35
CA TYR A 139 -2.61 18.39 -0.79
C TYR A 139 -3.56 19.01 -1.80
N PHE A 140 -4.82 18.57 -1.78
CA PHE A 140 -5.90 19.08 -2.61
C PHE A 140 -6.88 19.95 -1.82
N LYS A 141 -6.54 20.31 -0.57
CA LYS A 141 -7.32 21.20 0.31
C LYS A 141 -6.39 22.09 1.13
N SER A 142 -6.81 23.34 1.39
CA SER A 142 -6.04 24.27 2.22
C SER A 142 -5.92 23.74 3.65
N MET A 143 -4.71 23.70 4.19
CA MET A 143 -4.43 23.28 5.56
C MET A 143 -3.52 24.30 6.25
N PRO A 144 -4.10 25.27 7.00
CA PRO A 144 -3.33 26.38 7.58
C PRO A 144 -2.27 25.94 8.60
N ASN A 145 -2.45 24.76 9.21
CA ASN A 145 -1.52 24.18 10.20
C ASN A 145 -0.53 23.18 9.59
N SER A 146 -0.48 23.06 8.26
CA SER A 146 0.45 22.16 7.57
C SER A 146 1.83 22.79 7.41
N PRO A 147 2.93 22.03 7.50
CA PRO A 147 4.25 22.49 7.05
C PRO A 147 4.29 22.84 5.56
N TYR A 148 3.25 22.48 4.80
CA TYR A 148 3.09 22.78 3.37
C TYR A 148 1.95 23.75 3.07
N LYS A 149 1.50 24.54 4.05
CA LYS A 149 0.42 25.53 3.87
C LYS A 149 0.66 26.49 2.69
N ASP A 150 1.92 26.71 2.32
CA ASP A 150 2.33 27.60 1.23
C ASP A 150 2.53 26.86 -0.11
N ASN A 151 2.37 25.52 -0.14
CA ASN A 151 2.50 24.72 -1.35
C ASN A 151 1.15 24.59 -2.06
N SER A 152 0.95 25.34 -3.14
CA SER A 152 -0.32 25.38 -3.88
C SER A 152 -0.40 24.42 -5.06
N LYS A 153 0.68 23.71 -5.46
CA LYS A 153 0.68 22.98 -6.75
C LYS A 153 -0.42 21.91 -6.84
N GLY A 154 -0.67 21.18 -5.75
CA GLY A 154 -1.77 20.21 -5.68
C GLY A 154 -3.14 20.90 -5.74
N LEU A 155 -3.31 22.02 -5.04
CA LEU A 155 -4.52 22.84 -5.09
C LEU A 155 -4.77 23.42 -6.49
N ASP A 156 -3.74 23.88 -7.17
CA ASP A 156 -3.85 24.46 -8.50
C ASP A 156 -4.18 23.37 -9.52
N PHE A 157 -3.54 22.19 -9.43
CA PHE A 157 -3.95 21.03 -10.23
C PHE A 157 -5.42 20.64 -9.98
N ALA A 158 -5.87 20.62 -8.72
CA ALA A 158 -7.27 20.31 -8.40
C ALA A 158 -8.27 21.32 -8.96
N LYS A 159 -7.92 22.61 -8.99
CA LYS A 159 -8.79 23.66 -9.56
C LYS A 159 -8.94 23.52 -11.07
N ASP A 160 -7.87 23.12 -11.75
CA ASP A 160 -7.82 22.99 -13.20
C ASP A 160 -8.36 21.65 -13.70
N TYR A 161 -8.59 20.68 -12.80
CA TYR A 161 -9.12 19.36 -13.13
C TYR A 161 -10.66 19.39 -13.25
N PRO A 162 -11.27 18.72 -14.26
CA PRO A 162 -12.70 18.81 -14.52
C PRO A 162 -13.60 18.10 -13.51
N ASP A 163 -13.03 17.29 -12.61
CA ASP A 163 -13.76 16.56 -11.57
C ASP A 163 -13.53 17.22 -10.20
N THR A 164 -14.53 17.14 -9.34
CA THR A 164 -14.47 17.62 -7.95
C THR A 164 -14.19 16.50 -6.95
N ASP A 165 -14.24 15.24 -7.40
CA ASP A 165 -13.86 14.10 -6.56
C ASP A 165 -12.34 14.09 -6.32
N VAL A 166 -11.96 14.23 -5.05
CA VAL A 166 -10.55 14.26 -4.61
C VAL A 166 -9.81 12.97 -4.98
N SER A 167 -10.50 11.83 -5.09
CA SER A 167 -9.90 10.57 -5.51
C SER A 167 -9.59 10.56 -7.00
N THR A 168 -10.50 11.02 -7.85
CA THR A 168 -10.24 11.17 -9.29
C THR A 168 -9.08 12.13 -9.52
N ILE A 169 -9.09 13.28 -8.84
CA ILE A 169 -8.02 14.29 -8.95
C ILE A 169 -6.67 13.68 -8.51
N ALA A 170 -6.64 13.00 -7.36
CA ALA A 170 -5.42 12.37 -6.87
C ALA A 170 -4.90 11.31 -7.85
N THR A 171 -5.77 10.48 -8.39
CA THR A 171 -5.38 9.44 -9.36
C THR A 171 -4.76 10.08 -10.60
N ALA A 172 -5.40 11.10 -11.16
CA ALA A 172 -4.90 11.82 -12.32
C ALA A 172 -3.55 12.53 -12.05
N TYR A 173 -3.38 13.05 -10.83
CA TYR A 173 -2.13 13.69 -10.43
C TYR A 173 -0.98 12.69 -10.36
N PHE A 174 -1.19 11.48 -9.83
CA PHE A 174 -0.19 10.41 -9.83
C PHE A 174 0.10 9.88 -11.24
N ASP A 175 -0.96 9.69 -12.05
CA ASP A 175 -0.87 9.24 -13.44
C ASP A 175 -0.04 10.19 -14.32
N LYS A 176 -0.02 11.49 -14.01
CA LYS A 176 0.87 12.44 -14.68
C LYS A 176 2.35 12.04 -14.56
N PHE A 177 2.82 11.69 -13.37
CA PHE A 177 4.23 11.33 -13.15
C PHE A 177 4.61 10.00 -13.77
N THR A 178 3.68 9.02 -13.79
CA THR A 178 3.91 7.74 -14.46
C THR A 178 4.00 7.91 -15.97
N ARG A 179 3.05 8.63 -16.59
CA ARG A 179 3.03 8.89 -18.04
C ARG A 179 4.22 9.69 -18.54
N GLU A 180 4.69 10.65 -17.75
CA GLU A 180 5.87 11.46 -18.10
C GLU A 180 7.20 10.72 -17.89
N GLY A 181 7.18 9.49 -17.36
CA GLY A 181 8.40 8.75 -17.01
C GLY A 181 9.17 9.36 -15.83
N LYS A 182 8.50 10.18 -15.02
CA LYS A 182 9.07 10.99 -13.93
C LYS A 182 8.68 10.44 -12.55
N LEU A 183 8.62 9.12 -12.42
CA LEU A 183 8.23 8.48 -11.18
C LEU A 183 9.14 8.86 -9.98
N GLN A 184 10.42 9.14 -10.25
CA GLN A 184 11.37 9.58 -9.23
C GLN A 184 11.10 11.00 -8.71
N ASP A 185 10.51 11.88 -9.52
CA ASP A 185 10.17 13.26 -9.12
C ASP A 185 9.16 13.27 -7.97
N MET A 186 8.38 12.18 -7.85
CA MET A 186 7.48 11.99 -6.73
C MET A 186 8.26 12.07 -5.40
N THR A 187 9.45 11.46 -5.30
CA THR A 187 10.27 11.44 -4.07
C THR A 187 10.74 12.81 -3.57
N ASN A 188 10.60 13.86 -4.39
CA ASN A 188 10.93 15.23 -4.03
C ASN A 188 9.64 16.03 -3.73
N PRO A 189 9.38 16.42 -2.46
CA PRO A 189 8.19 17.19 -2.09
C PRO A 189 8.14 18.56 -2.77
N ASP A 190 9.28 19.16 -3.15
CA ASP A 190 9.30 20.45 -3.83
C ASP A 190 8.86 20.33 -5.29
N VAL A 191 8.98 19.14 -5.88
CA VAL A 191 8.54 18.87 -7.26
C VAL A 191 7.12 18.30 -7.27
N SER A 192 6.86 17.29 -6.44
CA SER A 192 5.59 16.57 -6.44
C SER A 192 4.52 17.20 -5.58
N SER A 193 4.90 18.00 -4.59
CA SER A 193 3.99 18.55 -3.58
C SER A 193 3.18 17.47 -2.85
N LEU A 194 3.70 16.24 -2.74
CA LEU A 194 3.04 15.13 -2.05
C LEU A 194 3.96 14.58 -0.97
N MET A 195 3.55 14.55 0.30
CA MET A 195 4.12 13.55 1.21
C MET A 195 3.46 12.24 0.92
N HIS A 196 4.25 11.29 0.45
CA HIS A 196 3.74 9.96 0.21
C HIS A 196 4.78 8.92 0.55
N PHE A 197 4.23 7.77 0.81
CA PHE A 197 4.83 6.50 0.55
C PHE A 197 3.98 5.87 -0.56
N THR A 198 4.57 5.32 -1.60
CA THR A 198 3.79 4.72 -2.69
C THR A 198 4.47 3.48 -3.20
N THR A 199 3.69 2.41 -3.29
CA THR A 199 4.06 1.20 -4.00
C THR A 199 3.41 1.26 -5.38
N VAL A 200 4.20 1.14 -6.44
CA VAL A 200 3.73 1.06 -7.81
C VAL A 200 4.09 -0.30 -8.36
N VAL A 201 3.08 -1.05 -8.82
CA VAL A 201 3.24 -2.34 -9.48
C VAL A 201 3.07 -2.12 -10.97
N THR A 202 4.16 -2.29 -11.71
CA THR A 202 4.22 -2.10 -13.16
C THR A 202 4.36 -3.44 -13.86
N PRO A 203 3.40 -3.85 -14.72
CA PRO A 203 3.61 -4.98 -15.60
C PRO A 203 4.77 -4.75 -16.57
N LYS A 204 5.57 -5.80 -16.78
CA LYS A 204 6.50 -5.93 -17.90
C LYS A 204 6.36 -7.34 -18.46
N GLU A 205 6.64 -7.53 -19.76
CA GLU A 205 6.39 -8.77 -20.52
C GLU A 205 6.46 -10.08 -19.71
N ASN A 206 7.51 -10.29 -18.91
CA ASN A 206 7.71 -11.52 -18.13
C ASN A 206 7.94 -11.30 -16.63
N SER A 207 7.55 -10.13 -16.09
CA SER A 207 7.79 -9.79 -14.68
C SER A 207 6.88 -8.69 -14.15
N LEU A 208 6.66 -8.69 -12.83
CA LEU A 208 6.13 -7.53 -12.13
C LEU A 208 7.29 -6.67 -11.60
N GLN A 209 7.31 -5.42 -12.00
CA GLN A 209 8.23 -4.43 -11.44
C GLN A 209 7.55 -3.70 -10.28
N PHE A 210 8.18 -3.73 -9.11
CA PHE A 210 7.74 -2.99 -7.94
C PHE A 210 8.63 -1.78 -7.76
N SER A 211 8.03 -0.59 -7.80
CA SER A 211 8.68 0.67 -7.47
C SER A 211 8.15 1.18 -6.14
N PHE A 212 9.08 1.57 -5.29
CA PHE A 212 8.85 2.00 -3.92
C PHE A 212 9.33 3.43 -3.79
N LEU A 213 8.38 4.35 -3.62
CA LEU A 213 8.61 5.79 -3.66
C LEU A 213 8.38 6.36 -2.28
N GLN A 214 9.33 7.17 -1.84
CA GLN A 214 9.23 7.82 -0.56
C GLN A 214 9.87 9.20 -0.57
N ASN A 215 9.18 10.18 0.00
CA ASN A 215 9.81 11.47 0.22
C ASN A 215 10.85 11.42 1.35
N GLN A 216 11.96 12.13 1.13
CA GLN A 216 13.13 12.18 2.01
C GLN A 216 12.83 12.61 3.45
N MET A 217 11.68 13.25 3.68
CA MET A 217 11.24 13.73 4.99
C MET A 217 10.66 12.63 5.90
N MET A 218 10.26 11.50 5.34
CA MET A 218 9.82 10.34 6.13
C MET A 218 11.03 9.40 6.34
N ALA A 219 11.04 8.53 7.34
CA ALA A 219 12.09 7.51 7.49
C ALA A 219 11.52 6.13 7.14
N VAL A 220 12.01 5.49 6.07
CA VAL A 220 11.72 4.08 5.73
C VAL A 220 12.98 3.23 5.87
N ARG A 221 12.78 1.96 6.21
CA ARG A 221 13.80 0.91 6.32
C ARG A 221 13.52 -0.23 5.34
N TYR A 222 14.57 -0.96 4.98
CA TYR A 222 14.57 -2.13 4.11
C TYR A 222 15.00 -3.37 4.86
N PHE A 223 14.44 -4.51 4.47
CA PHE A 223 14.97 -5.83 4.84
C PHE A 223 15.27 -6.70 3.63
N PHE A 224 16.31 -7.55 3.73
CA PHE A 224 16.73 -8.67 2.88
C PHE A 224 17.54 -9.63 3.78
N GLU A 225 17.76 -10.92 3.60
CA GLU A 225 17.15 -12.03 2.86
C GLU A 225 16.36 -12.91 3.86
N PRO A 226 15.44 -13.79 3.40
CA PRO A 226 15.09 -14.07 2.00
C PRO A 226 14.09 -13.09 1.38
N ASP A 227 13.38 -12.28 2.19
CA ASP A 227 12.38 -11.34 1.69
C ASP A 227 12.90 -9.90 1.62
N ILE A 228 12.49 -9.18 0.57
CA ILE A 228 12.47 -7.72 0.53
C ILE A 228 11.28 -7.25 1.34
N ALA A 229 11.50 -6.40 2.33
CA ALA A 229 10.40 -5.75 3.04
C ALA A 229 10.50 -4.22 2.95
N PHE A 230 9.39 -3.56 2.66
CA PHE A 230 9.29 -2.10 2.54
C PHE A 230 8.08 -1.59 3.36
N THR A 231 8.30 -0.64 4.26
CA THR A 231 7.22 -0.06 5.10
C THR A 231 7.50 1.36 5.52
N ASN A 232 6.46 2.17 5.69
CA ASN A 232 6.57 3.50 6.26
C ASN A 232 6.57 3.53 7.80
N ASN A 233 6.58 2.37 8.46
CA ASN A 233 6.56 2.29 9.92
C ASN A 233 7.62 1.33 10.47
N GLU A 234 8.63 1.88 11.16
CA GLU A 234 9.75 1.10 11.71
C GLU A 234 9.33 0.11 12.80
N PHE A 235 8.38 0.48 13.66
CA PHE A 235 7.90 -0.39 14.74
C PHE A 235 7.17 -1.60 14.19
N VAL A 236 6.28 -1.39 13.21
CA VAL A 236 5.62 -2.48 12.48
C VAL A 236 6.64 -3.36 11.76
N MET A 237 7.67 -2.79 11.11
CA MET A 237 8.74 -3.61 10.48
C MET A 237 9.43 -4.53 11.48
N ARG A 238 9.79 -4.01 12.67
CA ARG A 238 10.54 -4.75 13.69
C ARG A 238 9.71 -5.90 14.26
N SER A 239 8.43 -5.66 14.52
CA SER A 239 7.49 -6.69 14.96
C SER A 239 7.26 -7.74 13.87
N MET A 240 7.01 -7.31 12.62
CA MET A 240 6.88 -8.22 11.48
C MET A 240 8.09 -9.12 11.31
N ARG A 241 9.30 -8.55 11.42
CA ARG A 241 10.54 -9.33 11.38
C ARG A 241 10.55 -10.41 12.47
N HIS A 242 10.24 -10.05 13.71
CA HIS A 242 10.26 -11.01 14.81
C HIS A 242 9.23 -12.12 14.62
N SER A 243 8.02 -11.80 14.14
CA SER A 243 6.98 -12.79 13.88
C SER A 243 7.31 -13.72 12.71
N LEU A 244 7.82 -13.18 11.60
CA LEU A 244 8.10 -13.96 10.38
C LEU A 244 9.45 -14.69 10.43
N TYR A 245 10.38 -14.25 11.28
CA TYR A 245 11.75 -14.74 11.37
C TYR A 245 12.28 -14.74 12.81
N PRO A 246 11.66 -15.51 13.72
CA PRO A 246 12.00 -15.47 15.15
C PRO A 246 13.46 -15.85 15.44
N GLU A 247 14.05 -16.71 14.60
CA GLU A 247 15.39 -17.26 14.80
C GLU A 247 16.48 -16.61 13.93
N GLN A 248 16.17 -15.59 13.13
CA GLN A 248 17.14 -14.97 12.21
C GLN A 248 17.47 -13.54 12.63
N ASP A 249 18.76 -13.23 12.80
CA ASP A 249 19.24 -11.85 12.93
C ASP A 249 19.40 -11.22 11.55
N ILE A 250 18.29 -10.76 11.02
CA ILE A 250 18.29 -10.01 9.78
C ILE A 250 18.65 -8.54 10.16
N PRO A 251 19.58 -7.84 9.46
CA PRO A 251 19.94 -6.40 9.66
C PRO A 251 19.11 -5.35 8.86
N LEU A 252 18.57 -4.33 9.54
CA LEU A 252 17.75 -3.26 8.93
C LEU A 252 18.62 -2.29 8.14
N LYS A 253 18.37 -2.13 6.83
CA LYS A 253 19.04 -1.11 6.01
C LYS A 253 18.23 0.19 5.97
N GLY A 254 18.90 1.34 6.03
CA GLY A 254 18.26 2.66 6.18
C GLY A 254 17.91 3.39 4.88
N ARG A 255 17.09 4.45 5.04
CA ARG A 255 16.72 5.55 4.11
C ARG A 255 17.02 5.32 2.63
N LEU A 256 16.00 5.03 1.84
CA LEU A 256 16.05 5.17 0.38
C LEU A 256 14.86 6.06 -0.05
N GLY A 257 15.14 7.02 -0.91
CA GLY A 257 14.07 7.83 -1.54
C GLY A 257 13.35 7.07 -2.64
N PHE A 258 14.06 6.20 -3.35
CA PHE A 258 13.54 5.41 -4.47
C PHE A 258 14.17 4.02 -4.47
N TYR A 259 13.37 2.98 -4.64
CA TYR A 259 13.86 1.61 -4.84
C TYR A 259 12.98 0.88 -5.84
N GLN A 260 13.60 0.06 -6.68
CA GLN A 260 12.90 -0.74 -7.67
C GLN A 260 13.43 -2.17 -7.66
N THR A 261 12.51 -3.13 -7.71
CA THR A 261 12.82 -4.56 -7.81
C THR A 261 11.91 -5.20 -8.85
N THR A 262 12.38 -6.31 -9.43
CA THR A 262 11.64 -7.05 -10.45
C THR A 262 11.39 -8.46 -9.95
N ILE A 263 10.15 -8.93 -10.06
CA ILE A 263 9.74 -10.28 -9.70
C ILE A 263 9.35 -11.01 -10.99
N PRO A 264 10.04 -12.10 -11.36
CA PRO A 264 9.64 -12.95 -12.48
C PRO A 264 8.23 -13.53 -12.29
N LEU A 265 7.49 -13.74 -13.38
CA LEU A 265 6.12 -14.26 -13.32
C LEU A 265 5.99 -15.78 -13.10
N SER A 266 7.10 -16.51 -12.96
CA SER A 266 7.17 -17.98 -12.93
C SER A 266 6.02 -18.67 -12.20
#